data_AF-A0A440LBF6-F1
#
_entry.id   AF-A0A440LBF6-F1
#
_cell.length_a   1.000
_cell.length_b   1.000
_cell.length_c   1.000
_cell.angle_alpha   90.00
_cell.angle_beta   90.00
_cell.angle_gamma   90.00
#
_symmetry.space_group_name_H-M   'P 1'
#
loop_
_entity.id
_entity.type
_entity.pdbx_description
1 polymer ?
#
loop_
_entity_poly.entity_id
_entity_poly.type
_entity_poly.pdbx_seq_one_letter_code
_entity_poly.pdbx_strand_id
1 'polypeptide(L)'
;MKSWTRREFGRLTGAALLTALNQPKARGQAKARVVVIGGGIGGATVAKYLAATTTAIEVTLVEPRQSYATCFFSNLYLAGLRPFESLSHGYEALAKQYGITVIHESAAAIHPAVKTVALNNGSKLSYDRLVVAPGIAFRDRALNGYDDAAMEIMPHAWNAGQQTRLLRQQLENMEDGGLFVLVAPPNPFRCPPAPYERASLVASYFQRRKPKAKILILDAKDSFNAQDLFQDAWNRHYPGMIEWLPAQFTGGVTAIDAKTRSVITEGATFKAAVANVIPAQMAGRLAQQAGLANQSGWCPVDPVTFESALQPGVHLVGDAIIGWDMPKSAFCANSQAKACAFAIAADLTGSARFPAHLFNTCYTYLAPDDAFSNAISFKPVDGKLKSVISFISKVEESSEVRRQAARAAEGWYDAFTHDVFG
;
A
#
# COMPACT_ATOMS: atom_id res chain seq x y z
N MET A 1 72.13 32.42 8.36
CA MET A 1 72.22 30.97 8.07
C MET A 1 73.19 30.35 9.06
N LYS A 2 72.69 29.63 10.07
CA LYS A 2 73.51 28.88 11.03
C LYS A 2 73.19 27.39 10.85
N SER A 3 74.23 26.63 10.53
CA SER A 3 74.20 25.19 10.31
C SER A 3 74.12 24.44 11.63
N TRP A 4 73.32 23.38 11.66
CA TRP A 4 73.17 22.49 12.80
C TRP A 4 74.35 21.52 12.83
N THR A 5 74.87 21.22 14.03
CA THR A 5 76.06 20.35 14.19
C THR A 5 75.67 18.90 14.46
N ARG A 6 76.53 17.96 14.06
CA ARG A 6 76.35 16.49 14.15
C ARG A 6 76.03 15.95 15.56
N ARG A 7 76.11 16.77 16.61
CA ARG A 7 75.81 16.39 17.99
C ARG A 7 74.34 16.62 18.40
N GLU A 8 73.57 17.35 17.60
CA GLU A 8 72.13 17.58 17.81
C GLU A 8 71.24 16.54 17.10
N PHE A 9 71.79 15.80 16.12
CA PHE A 9 71.09 14.72 15.43
C PHE A 9 70.98 13.42 16.26
N GLY A 10 71.81 13.27 17.30
CA GLY A 10 71.94 12.03 18.07
C GLY A 10 70.97 11.84 19.26
N ARG A 11 70.02 12.77 19.47
CA ARG A 11 69.01 12.66 20.56
C ARG A 11 67.63 12.16 20.10
N LEU A 12 67.50 11.68 18.86
CA LEU A 12 66.23 11.22 18.29
C LEU A 12 66.16 9.69 18.03
N THR A 13 67.14 8.91 18.49
CA THR A 13 67.16 7.46 18.30
C THR A 13 67.32 6.76 19.64
N GLY A 14 66.19 6.48 20.32
CA GLY A 14 66.21 5.80 21.60
C GLY A 14 64.83 5.57 22.23
N ALA A 15 63.87 5.06 21.46
CA ALA A 15 62.67 4.43 22.00
C ALA A 15 62.11 3.45 20.97
N ALA A 16 62.64 2.22 20.98
CA ALA A 16 62.03 1.09 20.28
C ALA A 16 61.50 0.10 21.33
N LEU A 17 60.35 -0.50 20.99
CA LEU A 17 59.72 -1.69 21.59
C LEU A 17 58.75 -1.47 22.76
N LEU A 18 57.52 -1.11 22.40
CA LEU A 18 56.32 -1.92 22.65
C LEU A 18 55.18 -1.34 21.79
N THR A 19 55.30 -1.50 20.47
CA THR A 19 54.13 -1.45 19.61
C THR A 19 53.30 -2.67 19.97
N ALA A 20 52.32 -2.48 20.85
CA ALA A 20 51.18 -3.39 20.90
C ALA A 20 50.63 -3.42 19.47
N LEU A 21 50.91 -4.51 18.76
CA LEU A 21 50.19 -4.91 17.57
C LEU A 21 48.74 -5.13 18.03
N ASN A 22 47.99 -4.03 18.13
CA ASN A 22 46.56 -4.09 17.86
C ASN A 22 46.48 -4.44 16.37
N GLN A 23 46.63 -5.73 16.07
CA GLN A 23 45.99 -6.26 14.90
C GLN A 23 44.55 -5.78 15.00
N PRO A 24 44.01 -5.05 14.01
CA PRO A 24 42.58 -4.93 13.95
C PRO A 24 42.12 -6.37 13.84
N LYS A 25 41.57 -6.92 14.93
CA LYS A 25 40.68 -8.05 14.80
C LYS A 25 39.69 -7.54 13.78
N ALA A 26 39.77 -8.06 12.56
CA ALA A 26 38.66 -8.05 11.65
C ALA A 26 37.57 -8.86 12.36
N ARG A 27 36.93 -8.24 13.35
CA ARG A 27 35.57 -8.56 13.74
C ARG A 27 34.83 -8.20 12.47
N GLY A 28 34.62 -9.20 11.61
CA GLY A 28 33.53 -9.12 10.65
C GLY A 28 32.32 -8.74 11.50
N GLN A 29 31.92 -7.47 11.39
CA GLN A 29 30.83 -6.95 12.19
C GLN A 29 29.63 -7.79 11.78
N ALA A 30 29.07 -8.55 12.72
CA ALA A 30 27.91 -9.39 12.42
C ALA A 30 26.86 -8.48 11.77
N LYS A 31 26.32 -8.92 10.63
CA LYS A 31 25.36 -8.11 9.89
C LYS A 31 24.18 -7.77 10.80
N ALA A 32 23.73 -6.53 10.75
CA ALA A 32 22.50 -6.15 11.45
C ALA A 32 21.31 -6.87 10.79
N ARG A 33 20.37 -7.35 11.59
CA ARG A 33 19.24 -8.15 11.11
C ARG A 33 18.01 -7.26 11.01
N VAL A 34 17.41 -7.21 9.83
CA VAL A 34 16.11 -6.57 9.62
C VAL A 34 15.10 -7.61 9.20
N VAL A 35 14.04 -7.73 9.99
CA VAL A 35 12.88 -8.55 9.63
C VAL A 35 11.80 -7.62 9.05
N VAL A 36 11.21 -8.00 7.93
CA VAL A 36 10.12 -7.29 7.27
C VAL A 36 8.90 -8.22 7.25
N ILE A 37 7.77 -7.78 7.80
CA ILE A 37 6.51 -8.54 7.78
C ILE A 37 5.57 -7.93 6.75
N GLY A 38 5.13 -8.76 5.79
CA GLY A 38 4.22 -8.42 4.71
C GLY A 38 4.96 -8.14 3.39
N GLY A 39 4.73 -8.98 2.39
CA GLY A 39 5.35 -8.90 1.05
C GLY A 39 4.55 -8.08 0.05
N GLY A 40 3.68 -7.19 0.51
CA GLY A 40 3.03 -6.21 -0.35
C GLY A 40 3.99 -5.07 -0.76
N ILE A 41 3.43 -4.04 -1.39
CA ILE A 41 4.22 -2.91 -1.90
C ILE A 41 5.17 -2.31 -0.86
N GLY A 42 4.67 -1.99 0.33
CA GLY A 42 5.50 -1.39 1.38
C GLY A 42 6.67 -2.29 1.81
N GLY A 43 6.39 -3.54 2.19
CA GLY A 43 7.43 -4.43 2.71
C GLY A 43 8.40 -4.94 1.64
N ALA A 44 7.92 -5.29 0.45
CA ALA A 44 8.79 -5.67 -0.66
C ALA A 44 9.77 -4.54 -1.05
N THR A 45 9.27 -3.29 -1.12
CA THR A 45 10.13 -2.12 -1.36
C THR A 45 11.13 -1.91 -0.23
N VAL A 46 10.73 -1.97 1.05
CA VAL A 46 11.68 -1.85 2.17
C VAL A 46 12.77 -2.91 2.08
N ALA A 47 12.38 -4.17 1.88
CA ALA A 47 13.31 -5.29 1.81
C ALA A 47 14.33 -5.11 0.68
N LYS A 48 13.85 -4.81 -0.53
CA LYS A 48 14.68 -4.54 -1.72
C LYS A 48 15.65 -3.40 -1.48
N TYR A 49 15.17 -2.26 -0.99
CA TYR A 49 16.00 -1.07 -0.84
C TYR A 49 17.02 -1.21 0.30
N LEU A 50 16.70 -1.89 1.40
CA LEU A 50 17.68 -2.20 2.43
C LEU A 50 18.80 -3.09 1.88
N ALA A 51 18.43 -4.18 1.21
CA ALA A 51 19.40 -5.13 0.65
C ALA A 51 20.26 -4.51 -0.46
N ALA A 52 19.69 -3.64 -1.29
CA ALA A 52 20.40 -2.94 -2.36
C ALA A 52 21.33 -1.83 -1.86
N THR A 53 21.04 -1.21 -0.70
CA THR A 53 21.79 -0.05 -0.22
C THR A 53 23.08 -0.44 0.50
N THR A 54 23.12 -1.58 1.19
CA THR A 54 24.27 -1.98 2.00
C THR A 54 24.37 -3.49 2.19
N THR A 55 25.60 -4.01 2.22
CA THR A 55 25.88 -5.42 2.52
C THR A 55 25.98 -5.69 4.04
N ALA A 56 25.94 -4.65 4.87
CA ALA A 56 26.05 -4.73 6.32
C ALA A 56 24.74 -5.19 7.01
N ILE A 57 23.65 -5.32 6.25
CA ILE A 57 22.33 -5.71 6.74
C ILE A 57 21.93 -7.04 6.11
N GLU A 58 21.43 -7.96 6.94
CA GLU A 58 20.72 -9.17 6.52
C GLU A 58 19.21 -8.91 6.59
N VAL A 59 18.51 -9.17 5.48
CA VAL A 59 17.07 -8.89 5.36
C VAL A 59 16.30 -10.20 5.25
N THR A 60 15.33 -10.38 6.14
CA THR A 60 14.36 -11.48 6.08
C THR A 60 12.96 -10.92 5.83
N LEU A 61 12.33 -11.29 4.73
CA LEU A 61 10.95 -10.96 4.39
C LEU A 61 10.02 -12.13 4.77
N VAL A 62 8.99 -11.86 5.57
CA VAL A 62 7.98 -12.83 6.01
C VAL A 62 6.66 -12.50 5.31
N GLU A 63 6.21 -13.38 4.41
CA GLU A 63 4.96 -13.24 3.67
C GLU A 63 4.37 -14.62 3.36
N PRO A 64 3.17 -14.96 3.86
CA PRO A 64 2.62 -16.29 3.68
C PRO A 64 2.27 -16.64 2.23
N ARG A 65 1.97 -15.66 1.38
CA ARG A 65 1.62 -15.92 -0.03
C ARG A 65 2.87 -16.08 -0.88
N GLN A 66 2.81 -16.99 -1.85
CA GLN A 66 3.88 -17.19 -2.82
C GLN A 66 3.94 -16.08 -3.88
N SER A 67 2.83 -15.38 -4.11
CA SER A 67 2.76 -14.23 -4.99
C SER A 67 1.85 -13.13 -4.44
N TYR A 68 2.13 -11.90 -4.87
CA TYR A 68 1.33 -10.72 -4.59
C TYR A 68 0.46 -10.36 -5.79
N ALA A 69 -0.85 -10.33 -5.58
CA ALA A 69 -1.79 -9.78 -6.56
C ALA A 69 -2.01 -8.27 -6.32
N THR A 70 -1.80 -7.44 -7.34
CA THR A 70 -2.00 -5.99 -7.24
C THR A 70 -3.49 -5.65 -7.18
N CYS A 71 -3.87 -4.83 -6.18
CA CYS A 71 -5.22 -4.27 -6.13
C CYS A 71 -5.38 -3.06 -7.07
N PHE A 72 -4.32 -2.29 -7.26
CA PHE A 72 -4.25 -1.32 -8.36
C PHE A 72 -4.27 -2.08 -9.69
N PHE A 73 -4.91 -1.51 -10.71
CA PHE A 73 -5.17 -2.12 -12.02
C PHE A 73 -6.13 -3.33 -12.01
N SER A 74 -6.54 -3.85 -10.84
CA SER A 74 -7.53 -4.93 -10.77
C SER A 74 -8.90 -4.56 -11.34
N ASN A 75 -9.25 -3.26 -11.35
CA ASN A 75 -10.48 -2.78 -11.99
C ASN A 75 -10.45 -2.99 -13.52
N LEU A 76 -9.27 -2.97 -14.18
CA LEU A 76 -9.14 -3.33 -15.59
C LEU A 76 -9.44 -4.82 -15.83
N TYR A 77 -9.03 -5.68 -14.92
CA TYR A 77 -9.42 -7.10 -14.94
C TYR A 77 -10.93 -7.27 -14.75
N LEU A 78 -11.54 -6.55 -13.80
CA LEU A 78 -13.00 -6.56 -13.62
C LEU A 78 -13.74 -6.11 -14.89
N ALA A 79 -13.14 -5.22 -15.69
CA ALA A 79 -13.68 -4.78 -16.98
C ALA A 79 -13.42 -5.72 -18.16
N GLY A 80 -12.61 -6.77 -17.96
CA GLY A 80 -12.15 -7.68 -19.01
C GLY A 80 -11.12 -7.05 -19.97
N LEU A 81 -10.39 -6.04 -19.51
CA LEU A 81 -9.38 -5.30 -20.28
C LEU A 81 -7.95 -5.76 -19.97
N ARG A 82 -7.78 -6.60 -18.94
CA ARG A 82 -6.48 -7.09 -18.49
C ARG A 82 -6.62 -8.51 -17.94
N PRO A 83 -5.70 -9.45 -18.25
CA PRO A 83 -5.70 -10.77 -17.64
C PRO A 83 -5.27 -10.69 -16.17
N PHE A 84 -5.82 -11.54 -15.30
CA PHE A 84 -5.51 -11.51 -13.87
C PHE A 84 -4.03 -11.82 -13.60
N GLU A 85 -3.44 -12.69 -14.41
CA GLU A 85 -2.07 -13.19 -14.25
C GLU A 85 -1.05 -12.05 -14.32
N SER A 86 -1.34 -11.01 -15.11
CA SER A 86 -0.52 -9.78 -15.18
C SER A 86 -0.55 -8.91 -13.91
N LEU A 87 -1.43 -9.24 -12.95
CA LEU A 87 -1.53 -8.63 -11.64
C LEU A 87 -0.72 -9.37 -10.58
N SER A 88 -0.19 -10.55 -10.89
CA SER A 88 0.51 -11.43 -9.94
C SER A 88 2.02 -11.31 -10.07
N HIS A 89 2.69 -11.00 -8.95
CA HIS A 89 4.13 -10.81 -8.89
C HIS A 89 4.73 -11.76 -7.84
N GLY A 90 5.79 -12.47 -8.22
CA GLY A 90 6.53 -13.35 -7.31
C GLY A 90 7.63 -12.61 -6.54
N TYR A 91 8.39 -13.37 -5.76
CA TYR A 91 9.47 -12.86 -4.91
C TYR A 91 10.86 -13.36 -5.33
N GLU A 92 10.96 -14.02 -6.48
CA GLU A 92 12.17 -14.69 -6.95
C GLU A 92 13.31 -13.70 -7.20
N ALA A 93 13.01 -12.54 -7.77
CA ALA A 93 14.03 -11.52 -8.01
C ALA A 93 14.54 -10.92 -6.68
N LEU A 94 13.65 -10.68 -5.70
CA LEU A 94 14.06 -10.29 -4.34
C LEU A 94 15.03 -11.30 -3.72
N ALA A 95 14.73 -12.60 -3.83
CA ALA A 95 15.60 -13.64 -3.28
C ALA A 95 16.92 -13.77 -4.06
N LYS A 96 16.86 -13.91 -5.38
CA LYS A 96 18.01 -14.27 -6.22
C LYS A 96 18.93 -13.10 -6.55
N GLN A 97 18.37 -11.90 -6.78
CA GLN A 97 19.15 -10.73 -7.20
C GLN A 97 19.60 -9.88 -6.01
N TYR A 98 18.78 -9.81 -4.95
CA TYR A 98 19.05 -8.97 -3.78
C TYR A 98 19.46 -9.77 -2.53
N GLY A 99 19.46 -11.11 -2.58
CA GLY A 99 19.90 -11.94 -1.46
C GLY A 99 18.97 -11.88 -0.24
N ILE A 100 17.69 -11.56 -0.44
CA ILE A 100 16.70 -11.46 0.62
C ILE A 100 16.22 -12.87 0.99
N THR A 101 16.23 -13.20 2.28
CA THR A 101 15.62 -14.45 2.77
C THR A 101 14.10 -14.28 2.78
N VAL A 102 13.38 -14.96 1.89
CA VAL A 102 11.91 -14.94 1.85
C VAL A 102 11.36 -16.16 2.58
N ILE A 103 10.59 -15.94 3.64
CA ILE A 103 9.93 -16.97 4.44
C ILE A 103 8.43 -16.93 4.13
N HIS A 104 7.94 -18.00 3.51
CA HIS A 104 6.52 -18.19 3.23
C HIS A 104 5.76 -18.70 4.45
N GLU A 105 5.60 -17.82 5.44
CA GLU A 105 4.90 -18.08 6.69
C GLU A 105 4.22 -16.80 7.19
N SER A 106 3.22 -16.95 8.05
CA SER A 106 2.57 -15.85 8.76
C SER A 106 3.27 -15.54 10.08
N ALA A 107 3.47 -14.26 10.36
CA ALA A 107 3.84 -13.81 11.69
C ALA A 107 2.65 -13.96 12.65
N ALA A 108 2.89 -14.66 13.76
CA ALA A 108 1.90 -14.94 14.80
C ALA A 108 1.87 -13.83 15.85
N ALA A 109 3.05 -13.38 16.28
CA ALA A 109 3.19 -12.38 17.33
C ALA A 109 4.49 -11.59 17.17
N ILE A 110 4.47 -10.34 17.63
CA ILE A 110 5.64 -9.47 17.71
C ILE A 110 5.93 -9.24 19.19
N HIS A 111 7.20 -9.38 19.59
CA HIS A 111 7.66 -9.14 20.96
C HIS A 111 8.73 -8.04 20.97
N PRO A 112 8.33 -6.75 21.02
CA PRO A 112 9.27 -5.63 20.90
C PRO A 112 10.33 -5.59 21.99
N ALA A 113 9.96 -5.92 23.24
CA ALA A 113 10.84 -5.87 24.40
C ALA A 113 12.08 -6.78 24.27
N VAL A 114 11.92 -7.95 23.64
CA VAL A 114 13.00 -8.92 23.40
C VAL A 114 13.44 -8.98 21.94
N LYS A 115 12.89 -8.10 21.10
CA LYS A 115 13.16 -7.96 19.66
C LYS A 115 13.06 -9.28 18.88
N THR A 116 11.93 -9.96 19.02
CA THR A 116 11.65 -11.20 18.27
C THR A 116 10.27 -11.19 17.62
N VAL A 117 10.16 -11.86 16.48
CA VAL A 117 8.89 -12.21 15.82
C VAL A 117 8.69 -13.71 15.94
N ALA A 118 7.52 -14.14 16.44
CA ALA A 118 7.11 -15.54 16.41
C ALA A 118 6.30 -15.80 15.14
N LEU A 119 6.56 -16.92 14.48
CA LEU A 119 5.83 -17.37 13.29
C LEU A 119 4.82 -18.45 13.64
N ASN A 120 3.81 -18.67 12.80
CA ASN A 120 2.76 -19.66 13.06
C ASN A 120 3.28 -21.11 13.15
N ASN A 121 4.39 -21.43 12.47
CA ASN A 121 5.05 -22.73 12.59
C ASN A 121 5.90 -22.90 13.88
N GLY A 122 5.87 -21.93 14.80
CA GLY A 122 6.60 -21.96 16.07
C GLY A 122 8.04 -21.46 16.02
N SER A 123 8.58 -21.17 14.83
CA SER A 123 9.91 -20.55 14.70
C SER A 123 9.92 -19.11 15.21
N LYS A 124 11.11 -18.63 15.58
CA LYS A 124 11.33 -17.26 16.08
C LYS A 124 12.44 -16.58 15.31
N LEU A 125 12.21 -15.34 14.90
CA LEU A 125 13.18 -14.50 14.21
C LEU A 125 13.57 -13.35 15.14
N SER A 126 14.87 -13.23 15.45
CA SER A 126 15.39 -12.07 16.17
C SER A 126 15.75 -10.95 15.20
N TYR A 127 15.58 -9.70 15.63
CA TYR A 127 15.87 -8.53 14.79
C TYR A 127 16.58 -7.42 15.54
N ASP A 128 17.30 -6.58 14.81
CA ASP A 128 17.84 -5.30 15.29
C ASP A 128 16.90 -4.13 14.95
N ARG A 129 16.18 -4.26 13.82
CA ARG A 129 14.99 -3.46 13.45
C ARG A 129 13.92 -4.35 12.83
N LEU A 130 12.66 -4.02 13.09
CA LEU A 130 11.50 -4.69 12.52
C LEU A 130 10.72 -3.71 11.64
N VAL A 131 10.28 -4.15 10.47
CA VAL A 131 9.34 -3.39 9.63
C VAL A 131 8.04 -4.18 9.50
N VAL A 132 6.91 -3.52 9.75
CA VAL A 132 5.57 -4.12 9.72
C VAL A 132 4.74 -3.40 8.66
N ALA A 133 4.49 -4.08 7.53
CA ALA A 133 3.72 -3.56 6.39
C ALA A 133 2.48 -4.43 6.09
N PRO A 134 1.53 -4.57 7.04
CA PRO A 134 0.46 -5.56 6.98
C PRO A 134 -0.73 -5.13 6.09
N GLY A 135 -0.66 -3.95 5.48
CA GLY A 135 -1.78 -3.37 4.74
C GLY A 135 -2.99 -3.06 5.64
N ILE A 136 -4.18 -3.39 5.16
CA ILE A 136 -5.45 -3.13 5.84
C ILE A 136 -6.05 -4.41 6.44
N ALA A 137 -6.90 -4.23 7.43
CA ALA A 137 -7.97 -5.16 7.79
C ALA A 137 -9.32 -4.42 7.72
N PHE A 138 -10.42 -5.17 7.68
CA PHE A 138 -11.75 -4.60 7.84
C PHE A 138 -12.10 -4.48 9.32
N ARG A 139 -12.76 -3.38 9.69
CA ARG A 139 -13.24 -3.19 11.07
C ARG A 139 -14.28 -4.24 11.39
N ASP A 140 -14.17 -4.83 12.58
CA ASP A 140 -15.12 -5.82 13.04
C ASP A 140 -16.52 -5.19 13.15
N ARG A 141 -17.53 -5.85 12.59
CA ARG A 141 -18.92 -5.38 12.57
C ARG A 141 -19.09 -3.97 11.96
N ALA A 142 -18.26 -3.61 10.97
CA ALA A 142 -18.38 -2.34 10.26
C ALA A 142 -19.76 -2.12 9.63
N LEU A 143 -20.40 -3.20 9.18
CA LEU A 143 -21.77 -3.24 8.67
C LEU A 143 -22.46 -4.44 9.30
N ASN A 144 -23.69 -4.25 9.81
CA ASN A 144 -24.46 -5.35 10.36
C ASN A 144 -24.77 -6.39 9.27
N GLY A 145 -24.59 -7.68 9.56
CA GLY A 145 -24.81 -8.76 8.59
C GLY A 145 -23.73 -8.96 7.52
N TYR A 146 -22.59 -8.23 7.61
CA TYR A 146 -21.47 -8.39 6.68
C TYR A 146 -20.24 -9.03 7.36
N ASP A 147 -20.30 -10.35 7.53
CA ASP A 147 -19.23 -11.19 8.05
C ASP A 147 -18.43 -11.89 6.92
N ASP A 148 -17.48 -12.76 7.28
CA ASP A 148 -16.65 -13.48 6.32
C ASP A 148 -17.47 -14.33 5.34
N ALA A 149 -18.60 -14.89 5.77
CA ALA A 149 -19.49 -15.65 4.89
C ALA A 149 -20.21 -14.73 3.89
N ALA A 150 -20.64 -13.55 4.34
CA ALA A 150 -21.22 -12.53 3.45
C ALA A 150 -20.20 -12.03 2.41
N MET A 151 -18.91 -11.96 2.74
CA MET A 151 -17.85 -11.57 1.79
C MET A 151 -17.68 -12.57 0.64
N GLU A 152 -18.04 -13.85 0.81
CA GLU A 152 -18.01 -14.84 -0.28
C GLU A 152 -19.25 -14.77 -1.19
N ILE A 153 -20.27 -13.99 -0.81
CA ILE A 153 -21.48 -13.76 -1.60
C ILE A 153 -21.49 -12.38 -2.23
N MET A 154 -21.07 -11.36 -1.49
CA MET A 154 -21.06 -9.95 -1.90
C MET A 154 -19.64 -9.39 -1.78
N PRO A 155 -18.70 -9.81 -2.65
CA PRO A 155 -17.27 -9.63 -2.46
C PRO A 155 -16.85 -8.18 -2.32
N HIS A 156 -15.86 -7.91 -1.45
CA HIS A 156 -15.28 -6.58 -1.30
C HIS A 156 -14.25 -6.27 -2.42
N ALA A 157 -13.51 -7.30 -2.87
CA ALA A 157 -12.43 -7.17 -3.87
C ALA A 157 -11.45 -6.00 -3.57
N TRP A 158 -11.22 -5.72 -2.28
CA TRP A 158 -10.31 -4.69 -1.76
C TRP A 158 -8.96 -5.25 -1.27
N ASN A 159 -8.84 -6.58 -1.32
CA ASN A 159 -7.59 -7.33 -1.36
C ASN A 159 -7.65 -8.18 -2.63
N ALA A 160 -6.76 -7.94 -3.58
CA ALA A 160 -6.77 -8.66 -4.84
C ALA A 160 -6.37 -10.13 -4.66
N GLY A 161 -6.87 -10.99 -5.53
CA GLY A 161 -6.83 -12.45 -5.34
C GLY A 161 -8.17 -13.07 -5.67
N GLN A 162 -8.55 -14.05 -4.86
CA GLN A 162 -9.83 -14.77 -4.92
C GLN A 162 -11.03 -13.82 -4.97
N GLN A 163 -11.08 -12.82 -4.10
CA GLN A 163 -12.18 -11.85 -4.01
C GLN A 163 -12.37 -11.05 -5.32
N THR A 164 -11.28 -10.69 -6.00
CA THR A 164 -11.36 -10.03 -7.31
C THR A 164 -11.85 -10.97 -8.41
N ARG A 165 -11.39 -12.24 -8.42
CA ARG A 165 -11.86 -13.26 -9.37
C ARG A 165 -13.35 -13.58 -9.15
N LEU A 166 -13.78 -13.68 -7.88
CA LEU A 166 -15.17 -13.86 -7.50
C LEU A 166 -16.05 -12.71 -8.00
N LEU A 167 -15.65 -11.46 -7.77
CA LEU A 167 -16.40 -10.32 -8.29
C LEU A 167 -16.47 -10.33 -9.83
N ARG A 168 -15.37 -10.63 -10.52
CA ARG A 168 -15.37 -10.76 -11.99
C ARG A 168 -16.35 -11.84 -12.46
N GLN A 169 -16.32 -13.01 -11.84
CA GLN A 169 -17.24 -14.12 -12.17
C GLN A 169 -18.70 -13.72 -11.95
N GLN A 170 -19.01 -13.02 -10.84
CA GLN A 170 -20.36 -12.52 -10.59
C GLN A 170 -20.81 -11.50 -11.64
N LEU A 171 -19.94 -10.57 -12.03
CA LEU A 171 -20.21 -9.61 -13.11
C LEU A 171 -20.44 -10.30 -14.46
N GLU A 172 -19.69 -11.37 -14.77
CA GLU A 172 -19.86 -12.18 -15.99
C GLU A 172 -21.16 -12.99 -15.99
N ASN A 173 -21.60 -13.47 -14.83
CA ASN A 173 -22.82 -14.26 -14.69
C ASN A 173 -24.10 -13.43 -14.50
N MET A 174 -23.97 -12.13 -14.20
CA MET A 174 -25.12 -11.24 -14.03
C MET A 174 -26.00 -11.17 -15.30
N GLU A 175 -27.31 -11.25 -15.22
CA GLU A 175 -28.14 -11.07 -16.41
C GLU A 175 -28.09 -9.61 -16.92
N ASP A 176 -28.28 -9.41 -18.23
CA ASP A 176 -28.43 -8.05 -18.77
C ASP A 176 -29.71 -7.41 -18.21
N GLY A 177 -29.60 -6.18 -17.71
CA GLY A 177 -30.64 -5.53 -16.91
C GLY A 177 -30.47 -5.68 -15.39
N GLY A 178 -29.50 -6.48 -14.94
CA GLY A 178 -29.17 -6.60 -13.52
C GLY A 178 -28.64 -5.30 -12.91
N LEU A 179 -28.95 -5.09 -11.63
CA LEU A 179 -28.40 -3.98 -10.83
C LEU A 179 -27.11 -4.42 -10.14
N PHE A 180 -26.02 -3.70 -10.42
CA PHE A 180 -24.78 -3.79 -9.66
C PHE A 180 -24.78 -2.71 -8.57
N VAL A 181 -24.74 -3.12 -7.30
CA VAL A 181 -24.64 -2.19 -6.17
C VAL A 181 -23.22 -2.16 -5.64
N LEU A 182 -22.61 -0.97 -5.58
CA LEU A 182 -21.31 -0.75 -4.97
C LEU A 182 -21.50 0.04 -3.67
N VAL A 183 -21.01 -0.50 -2.55
CA VAL A 183 -20.98 0.22 -1.27
C VAL A 183 -19.59 0.79 -1.05
N ALA A 184 -19.47 2.12 -1.05
CA ALA A 184 -18.21 2.82 -0.82
C ALA A 184 -17.99 3.10 0.69
N PRO A 185 -16.78 2.87 1.23
CA PRO A 185 -16.52 2.97 2.65
C PRO A 185 -16.36 4.43 3.13
N PRO A 186 -16.43 4.68 4.45
CA PRO A 186 -16.04 5.96 5.02
C PRO A 186 -14.52 6.18 4.99
N ASN A 187 -14.10 7.43 5.12
CA ASN A 187 -12.68 7.79 5.27
C ASN A 187 -12.13 7.41 6.67
N PRO A 188 -10.82 7.13 6.79
CA PRO A 188 -9.88 6.87 5.70
C PRO A 188 -9.95 5.41 5.21
N PHE A 189 -9.69 5.19 3.93
CA PHE A 189 -9.62 3.85 3.32
C PHE A 189 -8.55 3.78 2.23
N ARG A 190 -8.15 2.57 1.84
CA ARG A 190 -7.18 2.31 0.76
C ARG A 190 -7.72 2.83 -0.58
N CYS A 191 -6.91 3.64 -1.26
CA CYS A 191 -7.13 4.21 -2.59
C CYS A 191 -8.47 4.95 -2.74
N PRO A 192 -8.55 6.23 -2.31
CA PRO A 192 -9.78 7.01 -2.35
C PRO A 192 -10.56 7.03 -3.67
N PRO A 193 -9.94 7.12 -4.87
CA PRO A 193 -10.70 7.14 -6.12
C PRO A 193 -11.14 5.75 -6.61
N ALA A 194 -10.63 4.66 -6.04
CA ALA A 194 -10.82 3.32 -6.58
C ALA A 194 -12.28 2.80 -6.63
N PRO A 195 -13.20 3.16 -5.70
CA PRO A 195 -14.60 2.72 -5.82
C PRO A 195 -15.27 3.30 -7.07
N TYR A 196 -14.92 4.54 -7.40
CA TYR A 196 -15.49 5.30 -8.50
C TYR A 196 -14.84 4.90 -9.83
N GLU A 197 -13.53 4.62 -9.83
CA GLU A 197 -12.85 3.95 -10.95
C GLU A 197 -13.46 2.59 -11.25
N ARG A 198 -13.77 1.81 -10.20
CA ARG A 198 -14.44 0.52 -10.35
C ARG A 198 -15.80 0.68 -11.01
N ALA A 199 -16.60 1.64 -10.56
CA ALA A 199 -17.89 1.93 -11.20
C ALA A 199 -17.73 2.28 -12.69
N SER A 200 -16.78 3.15 -13.03
CA SER A 200 -16.45 3.52 -14.41
C SER A 200 -16.05 2.31 -15.27
N LEU A 201 -15.14 1.47 -14.77
CA LEU A 201 -14.62 0.32 -15.52
C LEU A 201 -15.63 -0.84 -15.61
N VAL A 202 -16.46 -1.05 -14.58
CA VAL A 202 -17.60 -1.97 -14.65
C VAL A 202 -18.66 -1.45 -15.63
N ALA A 203 -18.97 -0.14 -15.64
CA ALA A 203 -19.86 0.47 -16.62
C ALA A 203 -19.35 0.27 -18.05
N SER A 204 -18.05 0.43 -18.25
CA SER A 204 -17.41 0.14 -19.54
C SER A 204 -17.63 -1.31 -19.98
N TYR A 205 -17.53 -2.27 -19.07
CA TYR A 205 -17.85 -3.68 -19.36
C TYR A 205 -19.33 -3.88 -19.67
N PHE A 206 -20.24 -3.28 -18.89
CA PHE A 206 -21.68 -3.35 -19.14
C PHE A 206 -22.08 -2.72 -20.47
N GLN A 207 -21.54 -1.56 -20.84
CA GLN A 207 -21.82 -0.95 -22.14
C GLN A 207 -21.49 -1.90 -23.31
N ARG A 208 -20.42 -2.71 -23.20
CA ARG A 208 -20.03 -3.70 -24.22
C ARG A 208 -20.81 -5.01 -24.18
N ARG A 209 -21.31 -5.43 -23.01
CA ARG A 209 -21.80 -6.81 -22.80
C ARG A 209 -23.21 -6.91 -22.21
N LYS A 210 -23.63 -5.92 -21.43
CA LYS A 210 -24.86 -5.86 -20.63
C LYS A 210 -25.44 -4.43 -20.62
N PRO A 211 -25.82 -3.87 -21.78
CA PRO A 211 -26.13 -2.45 -21.90
C PRO A 211 -27.38 -2.00 -21.13
N LYS A 212 -28.24 -2.93 -20.69
CA LYS A 212 -29.41 -2.61 -19.86
C LYS A 212 -29.08 -2.59 -18.37
N ALA A 213 -27.92 -3.12 -17.96
CA ALA A 213 -27.49 -3.12 -16.57
C ALA A 213 -27.34 -1.69 -16.02
N LYS A 214 -27.52 -1.55 -14.71
CA LYS A 214 -27.37 -0.29 -13.97
C LYS A 214 -26.36 -0.45 -12.85
N ILE A 215 -25.75 0.65 -12.46
CA ILE A 215 -24.81 0.73 -11.35
C ILE A 215 -25.35 1.73 -10.35
N LEU A 216 -25.47 1.31 -9.10
CA LEU A 216 -25.81 2.16 -7.98
C LEU A 216 -24.65 2.19 -7.00
N ILE A 217 -24.12 3.38 -6.73
CA ILE A 217 -23.11 3.60 -5.70
C ILE A 217 -23.82 4.14 -4.46
N LEU A 218 -23.79 3.37 -3.38
CA LEU A 218 -24.24 3.78 -2.06
C LEU A 218 -23.02 4.21 -1.25
N ASP A 219 -22.91 5.52 -1.00
CA ASP A 219 -21.70 6.10 -0.41
C ASP A 219 -21.92 6.46 1.06
N ALA A 220 -20.94 6.13 1.91
CA ALA A 220 -20.89 6.58 3.29
C ALA A 220 -20.44 8.05 3.44
N LYS A 221 -20.27 8.77 2.32
CA LYS A 221 -19.75 10.15 2.26
C LYS A 221 -20.67 11.03 1.42
N ASP A 222 -20.60 12.34 1.65
CA ASP A 222 -21.34 13.36 0.90
C ASP A 222 -20.55 14.01 -0.24
N SER A 223 -19.27 13.69 -0.33
CA SER A 223 -18.39 14.01 -1.45
C SER A 223 -17.27 13.00 -1.55
N PHE A 224 -16.63 12.92 -2.71
CA PHE A 224 -15.51 12.02 -2.93
C PHE A 224 -14.38 12.62 -3.77
N ASN A 225 -13.23 11.94 -3.74
CA ASN A 225 -12.04 12.39 -4.44
C ASN A 225 -12.26 12.42 -5.96
N ALA A 226 -11.92 13.54 -6.59
CA ALA A 226 -12.07 13.75 -8.03
C ALA A 226 -13.52 13.64 -8.55
N GLN A 227 -14.51 13.97 -7.71
CA GLN A 227 -15.93 13.83 -8.04
C GLN A 227 -16.33 14.50 -9.36
N ASP A 228 -15.88 15.74 -9.62
CA ASP A 228 -16.23 16.46 -10.85
C ASP A 228 -15.71 15.73 -12.11
N LEU A 229 -14.49 15.19 -12.05
CA LEU A 229 -13.90 14.40 -13.14
C LEU A 229 -14.69 13.12 -13.41
N PHE A 230 -15.13 12.43 -12.35
CA PHE A 230 -15.93 11.22 -12.48
C PHE A 230 -17.34 11.52 -13.01
N GLN A 231 -18.03 12.51 -12.47
CA GLN A 231 -19.39 12.86 -12.90
C GLN A 231 -19.42 13.36 -14.34
N ASP A 232 -18.44 14.19 -14.75
CA ASP A 232 -18.26 14.58 -16.15
C ASP A 232 -18.06 13.35 -17.05
N ALA A 233 -17.16 12.44 -16.66
CA ALA A 233 -16.91 11.23 -17.44
C ALA A 233 -18.13 10.30 -17.53
N TRP A 234 -18.88 10.14 -16.44
CA TRP A 234 -20.09 9.32 -16.43
C TRP A 234 -21.16 9.89 -17.36
N ASN A 235 -21.31 11.22 -17.40
CA ASN A 235 -22.22 11.89 -18.33
C ASN A 235 -21.78 11.70 -19.79
N ARG A 236 -20.48 11.77 -20.08
CA ARG A 236 -19.93 11.60 -21.44
C ARG A 236 -19.99 10.16 -21.93
N HIS A 237 -19.61 9.20 -21.08
CA HIS A 237 -19.38 7.81 -21.50
C HIS A 237 -20.53 6.87 -21.15
N TYR A 238 -21.24 7.12 -20.05
CA TYR A 238 -22.19 6.18 -19.45
C TYR A 238 -23.53 6.85 -19.06
N PRO A 239 -24.15 7.65 -19.96
CA PRO A 239 -25.33 8.44 -19.61
C PRO A 239 -26.46 7.55 -19.05
N GLY A 240 -26.86 7.84 -17.81
CA GLY A 240 -27.93 7.13 -17.11
C GLY A 240 -27.60 5.70 -16.66
N MET A 241 -26.35 5.23 -16.76
CA MET A 241 -25.94 3.90 -16.28
C MET A 241 -25.50 3.91 -14.82
N ILE A 242 -24.83 4.97 -14.39
CA ILE A 242 -24.27 5.10 -13.04
C ILE A 242 -25.08 6.12 -12.26
N GLU A 243 -25.58 5.71 -11.11
CA GLU A 243 -26.20 6.57 -10.11
C GLU A 243 -25.34 6.56 -8.83
N TRP A 244 -25.11 7.73 -8.25
CA TRP A 244 -24.38 7.88 -7.00
C TRP A 244 -25.26 8.57 -5.96
N LEU A 245 -25.48 7.89 -4.85
CA LEU A 245 -26.27 8.39 -3.72
C LEU A 245 -25.35 8.64 -2.53
N PRO A 246 -25.11 9.91 -2.13
CA PRO A 246 -24.36 10.22 -0.93
C PRO A 246 -25.12 9.87 0.35
N ALA A 247 -24.39 9.84 1.46
CA ALA A 247 -24.92 9.48 2.78
C ALA A 247 -26.11 10.36 3.19
N GLN A 248 -26.07 11.66 2.92
CA GLN A 248 -27.14 12.61 3.23
C GLN A 248 -28.49 12.28 2.60
N PHE A 249 -28.54 11.51 1.50
CA PHE A 249 -29.81 11.07 0.90
C PHE A 249 -30.26 9.68 1.38
N THR A 250 -29.31 8.85 1.82
CA THR A 250 -29.59 7.44 2.14
C THR A 250 -29.67 7.17 3.64
N GLY A 251 -29.13 8.06 4.47
CA GLY A 251 -28.80 7.81 5.88
C GLY A 251 -27.55 6.94 6.05
N GLY A 252 -26.82 6.65 4.96
CA GLY A 252 -25.74 5.67 4.93
C GLY A 252 -26.23 4.22 4.93
N VAL A 253 -25.33 3.28 4.63
CA VAL A 253 -25.62 1.84 4.68
C VAL A 253 -25.53 1.36 6.12
N THR A 254 -26.60 0.73 6.61
CA THR A 254 -26.74 0.27 8.00
C THR A 254 -26.57 -1.24 8.14
N ALA A 255 -26.97 -2.00 7.12
CA ALA A 255 -26.91 -3.46 7.15
C ALA A 255 -26.80 -4.09 5.76
N ILE A 256 -26.36 -5.34 5.74
CA ILE A 256 -26.29 -6.21 4.57
C ILE A 256 -27.11 -7.47 4.86
N ASP A 257 -27.94 -7.89 3.90
CA ASP A 257 -28.54 -9.22 3.89
C ASP A 257 -27.98 -10.03 2.72
N ALA A 258 -27.00 -10.89 3.03
CA ALA A 258 -26.36 -11.72 2.04
C ALA A 258 -27.28 -12.80 1.44
N LYS A 259 -28.33 -13.23 2.16
CA LYS A 259 -29.27 -14.25 1.65
C LYS A 259 -30.08 -13.72 0.48
N THR A 260 -30.50 -12.46 0.57
CA THR A 260 -31.28 -11.80 -0.48
C THR A 260 -30.45 -10.92 -1.41
N ARG A 261 -29.14 -10.78 -1.14
CA ARG A 261 -28.21 -9.81 -1.78
C ARG A 261 -28.74 -8.38 -1.70
N SER A 262 -29.16 -7.98 -0.51
CA SER A 262 -29.72 -6.66 -0.28
C SER A 262 -28.77 -5.77 0.53
N VAL A 263 -28.68 -4.50 0.13
CA VAL A 263 -28.01 -3.43 0.88
C VAL A 263 -29.08 -2.55 1.51
N ILE A 264 -29.01 -2.40 2.83
CA ILE A 264 -30.04 -1.71 3.63
C ILE A 264 -29.48 -0.37 4.09
N THR A 265 -30.23 0.70 3.85
CA THR A 265 -29.98 2.05 4.36
C THR A 265 -31.07 2.44 5.35
N GLU A 266 -31.06 3.66 5.90
CA GLU A 266 -32.11 4.09 6.84
C GLU A 266 -33.50 4.16 6.18
N GLY A 267 -33.56 4.60 4.91
CA GLY A 267 -34.82 4.85 4.21
C GLY A 267 -35.20 3.82 3.14
N ALA A 268 -34.30 2.91 2.76
CA ALA A 268 -34.52 2.01 1.62
C ALA A 268 -33.77 0.68 1.73
N THR A 269 -34.22 -0.31 0.96
CA THR A 269 -33.53 -1.58 0.74
C THR A 269 -33.29 -1.77 -0.74
N PHE A 270 -32.03 -1.95 -1.13
CA PHE A 270 -31.60 -2.11 -2.51
C PHE A 270 -31.23 -3.57 -2.76
N LYS A 271 -32.06 -4.30 -3.52
CA LYS A 271 -31.78 -5.67 -3.92
C LYS A 271 -30.87 -5.67 -5.15
N ALA A 272 -29.69 -6.27 -5.04
CA ALA A 272 -28.69 -6.31 -6.08
C ALA A 272 -28.68 -7.65 -6.82
N ALA A 273 -28.42 -7.63 -8.13
CA ALA A 273 -28.05 -8.84 -8.86
C ALA A 273 -26.61 -9.26 -8.50
N VAL A 274 -25.72 -8.27 -8.40
CA VAL A 274 -24.35 -8.38 -7.90
C VAL A 274 -24.09 -7.21 -6.95
N ALA A 275 -23.49 -7.46 -5.80
CA ALA A 275 -23.11 -6.41 -4.87
C ALA A 275 -21.62 -6.47 -4.54
N ASN A 276 -20.96 -5.31 -4.60
CA ASN A 276 -19.59 -5.11 -4.16
C ASN A 276 -19.59 -4.26 -2.88
N VAL A 277 -19.35 -4.89 -1.73
CA VAL A 277 -19.42 -4.20 -0.42
C VAL A 277 -18.02 -3.99 0.14
N ILE A 278 -17.61 -2.73 0.27
CA ILE A 278 -16.29 -2.37 0.80
C ILE A 278 -16.47 -1.85 2.24
N PRO A 279 -16.06 -2.61 3.27
CA PRO A 279 -16.22 -2.18 4.66
C PRO A 279 -15.26 -1.06 5.06
N ALA A 280 -15.58 -0.40 6.18
CA ALA A 280 -14.65 0.47 6.88
C ALA A 280 -13.36 -0.29 7.26
N GLN A 281 -12.22 0.40 7.19
CA GLN A 281 -10.90 -0.21 7.27
C GLN A 281 -10.14 0.22 8.53
N MET A 282 -9.11 -0.56 8.86
CA MET A 282 -8.11 -0.30 9.89
C MET A 282 -6.77 -0.89 9.48
N ALA A 283 -5.70 -0.66 10.25
CA ALA A 283 -4.42 -1.32 10.03
C ALA A 283 -4.57 -2.84 10.19
N GLY A 284 -3.82 -3.62 9.41
CA GLY A 284 -3.86 -5.09 9.43
C GLY A 284 -3.78 -5.68 10.85
N ARG A 285 -4.48 -6.79 11.10
CA ARG A 285 -4.75 -7.31 12.45
C ARG A 285 -3.49 -7.51 13.30
N LEU A 286 -2.37 -7.92 12.70
CA LEU A 286 -1.10 -8.07 13.42
C LEU A 286 -0.64 -6.75 14.08
N ALA A 287 -0.83 -5.60 13.42
CA ALA A 287 -0.47 -4.31 13.99
C ALA A 287 -1.38 -3.93 15.17
N GLN A 288 -2.66 -4.32 15.13
CA GLN A 288 -3.59 -4.14 16.25
C GLN A 288 -3.12 -4.98 17.45
N GLN A 289 -2.88 -6.27 17.21
CA GLN A 289 -2.50 -7.25 18.24
C GLN A 289 -1.14 -6.93 18.87
N ALA A 290 -0.21 -6.38 18.10
CA ALA A 290 1.12 -5.99 18.57
C ALA A 290 1.16 -4.63 19.29
N GLY A 291 0.01 -3.96 19.48
CA GLY A 291 -0.04 -2.64 20.12
C GLY A 291 0.65 -1.54 19.31
N LEU A 292 0.64 -1.66 17.97
CA LEU A 292 1.24 -0.68 17.05
C LEU A 292 0.20 0.34 16.54
N ALA A 293 -1.10 0.06 16.71
CA ALA A 293 -2.19 0.96 16.36
C ALA A 293 -2.74 1.71 17.59
N ASN A 294 -3.16 2.96 17.40
CA ASN A 294 -3.86 3.73 18.44
C ASN A 294 -5.39 3.56 18.32
N GLN A 295 -6.16 4.31 19.11
CA GLN A 295 -7.63 4.25 19.14
C GLN A 295 -8.32 4.53 17.78
N SER A 296 -7.63 5.20 16.84
CA SER A 296 -8.15 5.38 15.48
C SER A 296 -8.17 4.08 14.67
N GLY A 297 -7.49 3.03 15.14
CA GLY A 297 -7.27 1.78 14.42
C GLY A 297 -6.09 1.85 13.43
N TRP A 298 -5.30 2.92 13.43
CA TRP A 298 -4.13 3.11 12.56
C TRP A 298 -2.86 3.38 13.39
N CYS A 299 -1.70 3.17 12.77
CA CYS A 299 -0.43 3.17 13.47
C CYS A 299 0.24 4.55 13.45
N PRO A 300 0.42 5.23 14.60
CA PRO A 300 1.19 6.47 14.64
C PRO A 300 2.68 6.18 14.45
N VAL A 301 3.33 6.97 13.61
CA VAL A 301 4.75 6.83 13.27
C VAL A 301 5.44 8.19 13.30
N ASP A 302 6.76 8.18 13.47
CA ASP A 302 7.61 9.32 13.15
C ASP A 302 7.54 9.61 11.64
N PRO A 303 7.24 10.86 11.20
CA PRO A 303 7.05 11.18 9.79
C PRO A 303 8.35 11.19 8.95
N VAL A 304 9.52 11.11 9.59
CA VAL A 304 10.83 11.11 8.94
C VAL A 304 11.35 9.67 8.82
N THR A 305 11.29 8.88 9.89
CA THR A 305 11.88 7.54 9.96
C THR A 305 10.87 6.40 9.81
N PHE A 306 9.58 6.70 9.91
CA PHE A 306 8.50 5.73 9.96
C PHE A 306 8.60 4.75 11.14
N GLU A 307 9.40 5.08 12.16
CA GLU A 307 9.44 4.34 13.43
C GLU A 307 8.13 4.52 14.18
N SER A 308 7.63 3.47 14.83
CA SER A 308 6.41 3.51 15.63
C SER A 308 6.57 4.48 16.78
N ALA A 309 5.59 5.37 16.95
CA ALA A 309 5.51 6.21 18.14
C ALA A 309 5.15 5.41 19.42
N LEU A 310 4.79 4.13 19.27
CA LEU A 310 4.38 3.26 20.38
C LEU A 310 5.44 2.21 20.74
N GLN A 311 6.26 1.78 19.79
CA GLN A 311 7.21 0.68 19.97
C GLN A 311 8.57 0.99 19.30
N PRO A 312 9.58 1.45 20.07
CA PRO A 312 10.91 1.72 19.53
C PRO A 312 11.54 0.51 18.84
N GLY A 313 12.25 0.76 17.74
CA GLY A 313 12.87 -0.26 16.88
C GLY A 313 11.90 -1.01 15.95
N VAL A 314 10.61 -0.68 15.97
CA VAL A 314 9.60 -1.18 15.03
C VAL A 314 9.17 -0.04 14.10
N HIS A 315 9.20 -0.25 12.80
CA HIS A 315 8.79 0.71 11.78
C HIS A 315 7.54 0.22 11.05
N LEU A 316 6.70 1.14 10.58
CA LEU A 316 5.50 0.82 9.80
C LEU A 316 5.40 1.67 8.54
N VAL A 317 4.99 1.05 7.44
CA VAL A 317 4.80 1.72 6.14
C VAL A 317 3.52 1.25 5.45
N GLY A 318 3.09 2.00 4.45
CA GLY A 318 1.91 1.69 3.64
C GLY A 318 0.60 1.97 4.38
N ASP A 319 -0.45 1.23 4.02
CA ASP A 319 -1.80 1.58 4.47
C ASP A 319 -1.99 1.54 5.99
N ALA A 320 -1.15 0.82 6.73
CA ALA A 320 -1.30 0.64 8.17
C ALA A 320 -1.08 1.94 8.98
N ILE A 321 -0.37 2.92 8.42
CA ILE A 321 0.03 4.11 9.18
C ILE A 321 -1.04 5.20 9.20
N ILE A 322 -0.91 6.12 10.15
CA ILE A 322 -1.52 7.45 10.08
C ILE A 322 -0.70 8.26 9.07
N GLY A 323 -1.23 8.41 7.85
CA GLY A 323 -0.52 9.09 6.75
C GLY A 323 -0.71 10.61 6.69
N TRP A 324 -1.57 11.17 7.55
CA TRP A 324 -2.02 12.57 7.49
C TRP A 324 -2.53 12.94 6.08
N ASP A 325 -1.82 13.80 5.37
CA ASP A 325 -2.20 14.23 4.02
C ASP A 325 -1.82 13.17 2.96
N MET A 326 -0.96 12.20 3.27
CA MET A 326 -0.61 11.11 2.35
C MET A 326 -1.77 10.11 2.24
N PRO A 327 -2.32 9.87 1.03
CA PRO A 327 -3.35 8.86 0.85
C PRO A 327 -2.81 7.45 1.09
N LYS A 328 -3.70 6.52 1.42
CA LYS A 328 -3.41 5.09 1.51
C LYS A 328 -3.35 4.48 0.09
N SER A 329 -2.28 4.76 -0.65
CA SER A 329 -2.06 4.30 -2.02
C SER A 329 -0.82 3.41 -2.11
N ALA A 330 -0.75 2.59 -3.18
CA ALA A 330 0.45 1.81 -3.47
C ALA A 330 1.68 2.72 -3.64
N PHE A 331 1.52 3.85 -4.34
CA PHE A 331 2.61 4.78 -4.57
C PHE A 331 3.14 5.38 -3.25
N CYS A 332 2.25 5.82 -2.37
CA CYS A 332 2.62 6.30 -1.04
C CYS A 332 3.33 5.19 -0.25
N ALA A 333 2.83 3.95 -0.28
CA ALA A 333 3.48 2.83 0.41
C ALA A 333 4.92 2.61 -0.07
N ASN A 334 5.17 2.67 -1.38
CA ASN A 334 6.51 2.57 -1.96
C ASN A 334 7.40 3.76 -1.56
N SER A 335 6.88 4.99 -1.62
CA SER A 335 7.62 6.20 -1.25
C SER A 335 8.02 6.20 0.24
N GLN A 336 7.09 5.83 1.12
CA GLN A 336 7.33 5.64 2.56
C GLN A 336 8.34 4.52 2.81
N ALA A 337 8.24 3.41 2.08
CA ALA A 337 9.16 2.29 2.18
C ALA A 337 10.61 2.67 1.85
N LYS A 338 10.83 3.45 0.78
CA LYS A 338 12.18 3.94 0.45
C LYS A 338 12.75 4.83 1.55
N ALA A 339 11.95 5.77 2.05
CA ALA A 339 12.34 6.65 3.16
C ALA A 339 12.69 5.85 4.43
N CYS A 340 11.84 4.87 4.80
CA CYS A 340 12.04 3.99 5.94
C CYS A 340 13.30 3.14 5.79
N ALA A 341 13.52 2.52 4.62
CA ALA A 341 14.71 1.72 4.34
C ALA A 341 16.00 2.54 4.50
N PHE A 342 16.05 3.75 3.95
CA PHE A 342 17.23 4.62 4.10
C PHE A 342 17.44 5.09 5.54
N ALA A 343 16.37 5.38 6.29
CA ALA A 343 16.47 5.72 7.71
C ALA A 343 17.04 4.56 8.55
N ILE A 344 16.51 3.34 8.34
CA ILE A 344 17.01 2.13 9.01
C ILE A 344 18.47 1.85 8.64
N ALA A 345 18.83 1.97 7.35
CA ALA A 345 20.19 1.74 6.90
C ALA A 345 21.16 2.72 7.58
N ALA A 346 20.87 4.02 7.53
CA ALA A 346 21.69 5.05 8.16
C ALA A 346 21.89 4.81 9.67
N ASP A 347 20.85 4.34 10.36
CA ASP A 347 20.91 4.07 11.80
C ASP A 347 21.80 2.89 12.17
N LEU A 348 21.73 1.84 11.36
CA LEU A 348 22.47 0.61 11.61
C LEU A 348 23.93 0.73 11.15
N THR A 349 24.23 1.58 10.17
CA THR A 349 25.59 1.78 9.64
C THR A 349 26.29 3.03 10.17
N GLY A 350 25.57 3.93 10.83
CA GLY A 350 26.08 5.25 11.23
C GLY A 350 26.30 6.21 10.05
N SER A 351 25.68 5.93 8.90
CA SER A 351 25.78 6.80 7.71
C SER A 351 24.91 8.05 7.86
N ALA A 352 25.20 9.09 7.06
CA ALA A 352 24.41 10.31 7.06
C ALA A 352 22.97 10.04 6.58
N ARG A 353 21.99 10.66 7.25
CA ARG A 353 20.59 10.69 6.81
C ARG A 353 20.36 11.91 5.93
N PHE A 354 19.67 11.71 4.80
CA PHE A 354 19.22 12.79 3.93
C PHE A 354 17.69 12.94 4.00
N PRO A 355 17.15 14.16 3.83
CA PRO A 355 15.71 14.36 3.76
C PRO A 355 15.10 13.51 2.64
N ALA A 356 14.11 12.68 2.98
CA ALA A 356 13.42 11.85 2.00
C ALA A 356 12.53 12.71 1.08
N HIS A 357 12.50 12.35 -0.20
CA HIS A 357 11.52 12.88 -1.14
C HIS A 357 10.26 12.00 -1.12
N LEU A 358 9.21 12.47 -0.44
CA LEU A 358 7.94 11.75 -0.34
C LEU A 358 6.98 12.24 -1.41
N PHE A 359 6.40 11.34 -2.18
CA PHE A 359 5.50 11.69 -3.28
C PHE A 359 4.49 10.58 -3.59
N ASN A 360 3.43 10.98 -4.29
CA ASN A 360 2.38 10.11 -4.80
C ASN A 360 2.12 10.47 -6.26
N THR A 361 2.07 9.47 -7.12
CA THR A 361 1.46 9.59 -8.45
C THR A 361 0.42 8.51 -8.60
N CYS A 362 -0.79 8.88 -9.01
CA CYS A 362 -1.84 7.92 -9.34
C CYS A 362 -2.45 8.23 -10.71
N TYR A 363 -2.81 7.16 -11.40
CA TYR A 363 -3.64 7.19 -12.60
C TYR A 363 -4.97 6.55 -12.27
N THR A 364 -6.04 7.11 -12.81
CA THR A 364 -7.41 6.66 -12.55
C THR A 364 -8.17 6.60 -13.86
N TYR A 365 -8.67 5.42 -14.21
CA TYR A 365 -9.44 5.21 -15.44
C TYR A 365 -10.89 5.67 -15.28
N LEU A 366 -11.33 6.49 -16.22
CA LEU A 366 -12.70 6.95 -16.41
C LEU A 366 -13.41 6.13 -17.49
N ALA A 367 -12.66 5.65 -18.48
CA ALA A 367 -13.04 4.69 -19.51
C ALA A 367 -11.75 3.99 -20.01
N PRO A 368 -11.81 2.98 -20.90
CA PRO A 368 -10.61 2.26 -21.35
C PRO A 368 -9.51 3.18 -21.92
N ASP A 369 -9.92 4.21 -22.67
CA ASP A 369 -9.04 5.20 -23.30
C ASP A 369 -9.19 6.61 -22.69
N ASP A 370 -9.76 6.73 -21.49
CA ASP A 370 -9.93 7.99 -20.79
C ASP A 370 -9.47 7.82 -19.35
N ALA A 371 -8.38 8.48 -18.97
CA ALA A 371 -7.88 8.48 -17.60
C ALA A 371 -7.47 9.89 -17.17
N PHE A 372 -7.46 10.10 -15.87
CA PHE A 372 -6.89 11.30 -15.26
C PHE A 372 -5.73 10.89 -14.33
N SER A 373 -4.85 11.84 -14.03
CA SER A 373 -3.75 11.60 -13.11
C SER A 373 -3.70 12.64 -11.99
N ASN A 374 -3.02 12.28 -10.91
CA ASN A 374 -2.62 13.22 -9.87
C ASN A 374 -1.16 12.99 -9.49
N ALA A 375 -0.53 14.04 -8.98
CA ALA A 375 0.81 14.01 -8.44
C ALA A 375 0.88 14.91 -7.20
N ILE A 376 1.39 14.39 -6.09
CA ILE A 376 1.45 15.13 -4.82
C ILE A 376 2.82 14.89 -4.20
N SER A 377 3.48 15.97 -3.77
CA SER A 377 4.72 15.90 -2.96
C SER A 377 4.41 16.22 -1.50
N PHE A 378 5.12 15.56 -0.59
CA PHE A 378 4.91 15.67 0.85
C PHE A 378 6.20 15.99 1.58
N LYS A 379 6.08 16.68 2.72
CA LYS A 379 7.18 16.92 3.65
C LYS A 379 6.72 16.75 5.10
N PRO A 380 7.61 16.30 6.01
CA PRO A 380 7.39 16.42 7.44
C PRO A 380 7.33 17.90 7.85
N VAL A 381 6.22 18.32 8.46
CA VAL A 381 6.00 19.66 9.03
C VAL A 381 5.29 19.47 10.37
N ASP A 382 5.87 20.02 11.44
CA ASP A 382 5.32 19.94 12.82
C ASP A 382 4.93 18.51 13.26
N GLY A 383 5.80 17.54 12.96
CA GLY A 383 5.58 16.14 13.32
C GLY A 383 4.50 15.43 12.49
N LYS A 384 4.07 16.00 11.36
CA LYS A 384 3.05 15.43 10.46
C LYS A 384 3.50 15.45 9.01
N LEU A 385 2.99 14.53 8.19
CA LEU A 385 3.21 14.56 6.74
C LEU A 385 2.21 15.51 6.08
N LYS A 386 2.73 16.57 5.44
CA LYS A 386 1.94 17.63 4.80
C LYS A 386 2.17 17.68 3.31
N SER A 387 1.09 17.84 2.54
CA SER A 387 1.18 18.09 1.10
C SER A 387 1.77 19.48 0.85
N VAL A 388 2.80 19.57 0.01
CA VAL A 388 3.47 20.85 -0.30
C VAL A 388 3.27 21.28 -1.76
N ILE A 389 3.09 20.32 -2.66
CA ILE A 389 2.80 20.56 -4.07
C ILE A 389 1.76 19.51 -4.47
N SER A 390 0.69 19.93 -5.13
CA SER A 390 -0.36 19.04 -5.61
C SER A 390 -0.76 19.42 -7.03
N PHE A 391 -0.90 18.41 -7.87
CA PHE A 391 -1.45 18.46 -9.21
C PHE A 391 -2.54 17.40 -9.32
N ILE A 392 -3.64 17.77 -9.95
CA ILE A 392 -4.64 16.84 -10.45
C ILE A 392 -5.08 17.34 -11.83
N SER A 393 -5.31 16.39 -12.73
CA SER A 393 -5.96 16.64 -14.01
C SER A 393 -7.24 17.47 -13.85
N LYS A 394 -7.55 18.34 -14.83
CA LYS A 394 -8.76 19.19 -14.83
C LYS A 394 -9.84 18.64 -15.75
N VAL A 395 -11.11 18.96 -15.51
CA VAL A 395 -12.26 18.48 -16.31
C VAL A 395 -12.11 18.84 -17.78
N GLU A 396 -11.62 20.05 -18.07
CA GLU A 396 -11.55 20.67 -19.40
C GLU A 396 -10.39 20.14 -20.27
N GLU A 397 -9.60 19.19 -19.76
CA GLU A 397 -8.52 18.57 -20.52
C GLU A 397 -9.06 17.83 -21.76
N SER A 398 -8.34 17.95 -22.87
CA SER A 398 -8.76 17.36 -24.15
C SER A 398 -8.77 15.83 -24.10
N SER A 399 -9.57 15.21 -24.96
CA SER A 399 -9.60 13.74 -25.08
C SER A 399 -8.23 13.14 -25.43
N GLU A 400 -7.35 13.88 -26.08
CA GLU A 400 -5.98 13.44 -26.35
C GLU A 400 -5.14 13.38 -25.07
N VAL A 401 -5.24 14.39 -24.20
CA VAL A 401 -4.57 14.37 -22.89
C VAL A 401 -5.06 13.19 -22.04
N ARG A 402 -6.37 12.91 -22.06
CA ARG A 402 -6.97 11.75 -21.37
C ARG A 402 -6.42 10.41 -21.88
N ARG A 403 -6.31 10.25 -23.20
CA ARG A 403 -5.71 9.07 -23.83
C ARG A 403 -4.25 8.92 -23.48
N GLN A 404 -3.50 10.02 -23.43
CA GLN A 404 -2.10 10.01 -23.03
C GLN A 404 -1.93 9.57 -21.58
N ALA A 405 -2.80 10.05 -20.67
CA ALA A 405 -2.82 9.60 -19.28
C ALA A 405 -3.12 8.09 -19.18
N ALA A 406 -4.07 7.57 -19.95
CA ALA A 406 -4.41 6.14 -19.97
C ALA A 406 -3.22 5.27 -20.46
N ARG A 407 -2.47 5.72 -21.48
CA ARG A 407 -1.25 5.04 -21.93
C ARG A 407 -0.12 5.13 -20.91
N ALA A 408 0.05 6.30 -20.30
CA ALA A 408 1.08 6.51 -19.29
C ALA A 408 0.83 5.66 -18.03
N ALA A 409 -0.43 5.36 -17.71
CA ALA A 409 -0.79 4.49 -16.61
C ALA A 409 -0.21 3.06 -16.79
N GLU A 410 -0.26 2.49 -17.99
CA GLU A 410 0.33 1.17 -18.28
C GLU A 410 1.86 1.19 -18.08
N GLY A 411 2.55 2.18 -18.64
CA GLY A 411 4.00 2.34 -18.41
C GLY A 411 4.36 2.58 -16.94
N TRP A 412 3.50 3.29 -16.21
CA TRP A 412 3.62 3.45 -14.77
C TRP A 412 3.50 2.11 -14.04
N TYR A 413 2.53 1.27 -14.39
CA TYR A 413 2.32 -0.02 -13.74
C TYR A 413 3.55 -0.93 -13.89
N ASP A 414 4.08 -1.04 -15.11
CA ASP A 414 5.22 -1.90 -15.41
C ASP A 414 6.47 -1.41 -14.67
N ALA A 415 6.79 -0.11 -14.77
CA ALA A 415 7.94 0.48 -14.07
C ALA A 415 7.79 0.37 -12.54
N PHE A 416 6.59 0.60 -12.02
CA PHE A 416 6.32 0.57 -10.58
C PHE A 416 6.41 -0.84 -10.00
N THR A 417 5.84 -1.84 -10.68
CA THR A 417 5.89 -3.23 -10.20
C THR A 417 7.30 -3.81 -10.30
N HIS A 418 8.06 -3.48 -11.35
CA HIS A 418 9.49 -3.83 -11.45
C HIS A 418 10.34 -3.14 -10.36
N ASP A 419 10.07 -1.87 -10.04
CA ASP A 419 10.71 -1.18 -8.92
C ASP A 419 10.48 -1.90 -7.57
N VAL A 420 9.30 -2.51 -7.38
CA VAL A 420 8.95 -3.19 -6.13
C VAL A 420 9.47 -4.62 -6.08
N PHE A 421 9.22 -5.43 -7.11
CA PHE A 421 9.42 -6.89 -7.07
C PHE A 421 10.67 -7.37 -7.82
N GLY A 422 11.24 -6.55 -8.70
CA GLY A 422 12.45 -6.85 -9.47
C GLY A 422 12.19 -7.34 -10.90
#